data_AF-A0A6G2DFF7-F1
#
_entry.id   AF-A0A6G2DFF7-F1
#
_cell.length_a   1.000
_cell.length_b   1.000
_cell.length_c   1.000
_cell.angle_alpha   90.00
_cell.angle_beta   90.00
_cell.angle_gamma   90.00
#
_symmetry.space_group_name_H-M   'P 1'
#
loop_
_entity.id
_entity.type
_entity.pdbx_description
1 polymer ?
#
loop_
_entity_poly.entity_id
_entity_poly.type
_entity_poly.pdbx_seq_one_letter_code
_entity_poly.pdbx_strand_id
1 'polypeptide(L)' 'MTEINKQLHETLIEILDFVKEICEKHELTYFLIYGTALGAKRHCGFIPWDDDVDIALPREHYNILI' A
#
# COMPACT_ATOMS: atom_id res chain seq x y z
N MET A 1 -18.61 -1.99 7.45
CA MET A 1 -17.26 -2.21 7.97
C MET A 1 -17.38 -2.68 9.41
N THR A 2 -16.78 -3.80 9.78
CA THR A 2 -16.68 -4.21 11.19
C THR A 2 -15.57 -3.41 11.88
N GLU A 3 -15.57 -3.34 13.21
CA GLU A 3 -14.47 -2.72 13.97
C GLU A 3 -13.11 -3.37 13.64
N ILE A 4 -13.12 -4.70 13.47
CA ILE A 4 -11.93 -5.47 13.07
C ILE A 4 -11.41 -5.02 11.70
N ASN A 5 -12.27 -4.83 10.70
CA ASN A 5 -11.83 -4.37 9.38
C ASN A 5 -11.25 -2.95 9.43
N LYS A 6 -11.78 -2.08 10.30
CA LYS A 6 -11.25 -0.72 10.47
C LYS A 6 -9.83 -0.77 11.03
N GLN A 7 -9.61 -1.56 12.08
CA GLN A 7 -8.28 -1.76 12.67
C GLN A 7 -7.31 -2.38 11.67
N LEU A 8 -7.76 -3.36 10.87
CA LEU A 8 -6.96 -3.95 9.80
C LEU A 8 -6.52 -2.89 8.79
N HIS A 9 -7.45 -2.08 8.28
CA HIS A 9 -7.14 -1.03 7.31
C HIS A 9 -6.17 0.01 7.88
N GLU A 10 -6.33 0.40 9.14
CA GLU A 10 -5.40 1.30 9.83
C GLU A 10 -3.99 0.71 9.91
N THR A 11 -3.85 -0.55 10.33
CA THR A 11 -2.55 -1.24 10.38
C THR A 11 -1.91 -1.37 9.00
N LEU A 12 -2.70 -1.65 7.96
CA LEU A 12 -2.19 -1.75 6.59
C LEU A 12 -1.71 -0.40 6.05
N ILE A 13 -2.36 0.72 6.41
CA ILE A 13 -1.85 2.07 6.10
C ILE A 13 -0.54 2.33 6.82
N GLU A 14 -0.43 2.01 8.11
CA GLU A 14 0.82 2.19 8.86
C GLU A 14 1.99 1.42 8.23
N ILE A 15 1.74 0.19 7.76
CA ILE A 15 2.73 -0.62 7.03
C ILE A 15 3.09 0.06 5.69
N LEU A 16 2.10 0.55 4.93
CA LEU A 16 2.34 1.23 3.66
C LEU A 16 3.13 2.53 3.85
N ASP A 17 2.84 3.31 4.90
CA ASP A 17 3.58 4.53 5.25
C ASP A 17 5.04 4.21 5.61
N PHE A 18 5.27 3.15 6.37
CA PHE A 18 6.63 2.67 6.66
C PHE A 18 7.39 2.27 5.38
N VAL A 19 6.75 1.53 4.47
CA VAL A 19 7.38 1.16 3.18
C VAL A 19 7.61 2.39 2.31
N LYS A 20 6.70 3.36 2.31
CA LYS A 20 6.85 4.64 1.61
C LYS A 20 8.07 5.40 2.13
N GLU A 21 8.26 5.48 3.44
CA GLU A 21 9.45 6.13 4.03
C GLU A 21 10.76 5.47 3.59
N ILE A 22 10.80 4.13 3.54
CA ILE A 22 11.95 3.39 3.02
C ILE A 22 12.18 3.73 1.54
N CYS A 23 11.12 3.71 0.73
CA CYS A 23 11.23 4.02 -0.69
C CYS A 23 11.72 5.46 -0.92
N GLU A 24 11.18 6.44 -0.20
CA GLU A 24 11.61 7.84 -0.28
C GLU A 24 13.07 8.03 0.14
N LYS A 25 13.51 7.36 1.21
CA LYS A 25 14.90 7.42 1.69
C LYS A 25 15.91 6.86 0.67
N HIS A 26 15.51 5.84 -0.09
CA HIS A 26 16.36 5.16 -1.06
C HIS A 26 16.09 5.57 -2.51
N GLU A 27 15.30 6.64 -2.73
CA GLU A 27 14.90 7.14 -4.05
C GLU A 27 14.22 6.06 -4.92
N LEU A 28 13.53 5.10 -4.29
CA LEU A 28 12.82 4.02 -4.98
C LEU A 28 11.42 4.50 -5.39
N THR A 29 11.13 4.36 -6.67
CA THR A 29 9.76 4.51 -7.17
C THR A 29 8.94 3.26 -6.87
N TYR A 30 7.76 3.44 -6.27
CA TYR A 30 6.74 2.40 -6.10
C TYR A 30 5.39 2.89 -6.64
N PHE A 31 4.49 1.96 -6.93
CA PHE A 31 3.14 2.21 -7.42
C PHE A 31 2.13 1.38 -6.65
N LEU A 32 0.98 1.96 -6.33
CA LEU A 32 -0.18 1.16 -5.92
C LEU A 32 -0.67 0.37 -7.14
N ILE A 33 -1.07 -0.87 -6.94
CA ILE A 33 -1.60 -1.73 -8.01
C ILE A 33 -2.91 -2.41 -7.56
N TYR A 34 -3.56 -3.10 -8.49
CA TYR A 34 -4.77 -3.92 -8.27
C TYR A 34 -5.86 -3.25 -7.40
N GLY A 35 -6.33 -3.96 -6.35
CA GLY A 35 -7.41 -3.52 -5.47
C GLY A 35 -7.06 -2.23 -4.75
N THR A 36 -5.80 -2.09 -4.31
CA THR A 36 -5.28 -0.89 -3.64
C THR A 36 -5.36 0.35 -4.52
N ALA A 37 -4.90 0.27 -5.78
CA ALA A 37 -4.96 1.40 -6.72
C ALA A 37 -6.42 1.79 -7.03
N LEU A 38 -7.28 0.80 -7.25
CA LEU A 38 -8.70 1.02 -7.52
C LEU A 38 -9.40 1.63 -6.30
N GLY A 39 -9.11 1.13 -5.10
CA GLY A 39 -9.61 1.67 -3.84
C GLY A 39 -9.28 3.13 -3.70
N ALA A 40 -7.98 3.47 -3.81
CA ALA A 40 -7.50 4.84 -3.68
C ALA A 40 -8.25 5.80 -4.61
N LYS A 41 -8.51 5.38 -5.87
CA LYS A 41 -9.22 6.22 -6.84
C LYS A 41 -10.74 6.26 -6.65
N ARG A 42 -11.38 5.12 -6.36
CA ARG A 42 -12.85 4.96 -6.36
C ARG A 42 -13.49 5.29 -5.01
N HIS A 43 -12.82 4.92 -3.92
CA HIS A 43 -13.33 5.06 -2.55
C HIS A 43 -12.57 6.09 -1.72
N CYS A 44 -11.54 6.73 -2.28
CA CYS A 44 -10.63 7.62 -1.55
C CYS A 44 -10.00 6.92 -0.33
N GLY A 45 -9.71 5.62 -0.46
CA GLY A 45 -9.25 4.76 0.62
C GLY A 45 -9.39 3.28 0.24
N PHE A 46 -9.49 2.38 1.21
CA PHE A 46 -9.69 0.96 0.93
C PHE A 46 -11.01 0.67 0.21
N ILE A 47 -11.02 -0.41 -0.57
CA ILE A 47 -12.27 -1.08 -0.91
C ILE A 47 -12.84 -1.67 0.40
N PRO A 48 -14.14 -1.53 0.72
CA PRO A 48 -14.64 -1.87 2.05
C PRO A 48 -14.47 -3.33 2.50
N TRP A 49 -14.14 -4.23 1.59
CA TRP A 49 -13.96 -5.66 1.81
C TRP A 49 -12.55 -6.16 1.43
N ASP A 50 -11.64 -5.27 1.00
CA ASP A 50 -10.22 -5.63 0.84
C ASP A 50 -9.60 -5.88 2.22
N ASP A 51 -8.63 -6.79 2.27
CA ASP A 51 -7.90 -7.17 3.47
C ASP A 51 -6.36 -7.11 3.30
N ASP A 52 -5.88 -6.57 2.17
CA ASP A 52 -4.47 -6.44 1.84
C ASP A 52 -4.11 -5.10 1.15
N VAL A 53 -2.81 -4.88 0.95
CA VAL A 53 -2.25 -3.75 0.21
C VAL A 53 -1.23 -4.27 -0.78
N ASP A 54 -1.44 -3.95 -2.05
CA ASP A 54 -0.55 -4.30 -3.14
C ASP A 54 0.23 -3.06 -3.64
N ILE A 55 1.55 -3.21 -3.69
CA ILE A 55 2.45 -2.28 -4.36
C ILE A 55 3.35 -3.02 -5.36
N ALA A 56 3.76 -2.32 -6.42
CA ALA A 56 4.80 -2.76 -7.33
C ALA A 56 5.95 -1.76 -7.37
N LEU A 57 7.15 -2.27 -7.57
CA LEU A 57 8.34 -1.48 -7.88
C LEU A 57 8.87 -1.90 -9.25
N PRO A 58 9.50 -0.99 -10.01
CA PRO A 58 10.37 -1.39 -11.13
C PRO A 58 11.36 -2.45 -10.68
N ARG A 59 11.70 -3.41 -11.55
CA ARG A 59 12.57 -4.54 -11.20
C ARG A 59 13.90 -4.10 -10.59
N GLU A 60 14.49 -3.05 -11.15
CA GLU A 60 15.74 -2.46 -10.65
C GLU A 60 15.62 -1.92 -9.23
N HIS A 61 14.52 -1.25 -8.89
CA HIS A 61 14.26 -0.73 -7.55
C HIS A 61 13.91 -1.83 -6.55
N TYR A 62 13.14 -2.83 -6.99
CA TYR A 62 12.85 -4.01 -6.17
C TYR A 62 14.14 -4.70 -5.73
N ASN A 63 15.12 -4.85 -6.64
CA ASN A 63 16.40 -5.47 -6.32
C ASN A 63 17.28 -4.66 -5.36
N ILE A 64 16.98 -3.38 -5.12
CA ILE A 64 17.65 -2.56 -4.09
C ILE A 64 16.95 -2.72 -2.74
N LEU A 65 15.64 -2.94 -2.76
CA LEU A 65 14.82 -3.11 -1.56
C LEU A 65 15.06 -4.44 -0.86
N ILE A 66 15.39 -5.51 -1.60
CA ILE A 66 15.59 -6.88 -1.10
C ILE A 66 17.05 -7.34 -1.05
#